data_AF-A0A920BDB3-F1
#
_entry.id   AF-A0A920BDB3-F1
#
_cell.length_a   1.000
_cell.length_b   1.000
_cell.length_c   1.000
_cell.angle_alpha   90.00
_cell.angle_beta   90.00
_cell.angle_gamma   90.00
#
_symmetry.space_group_name_H-M   'P 1'
#
loop_
_entity.id
_entity.type
_entity.pdbx_description
1 polymer ?
#
loop_
_entity_poly.entity_id
_entity_poly.type
_entity_poly.pdbx_seq_one_letter_code
_entity_poly.pdbx_strand_id
1 'polypeptide(L)'
;MKQSILTLTLMLSFVLAPCTGLFEPASVRAQAMEELDEKELEARKEHDKFVKEMQTLLKAAQDSGFSQEDIRDITITRKGKTIVVWEFLEQEKLRREKEERRRFVPRDRYLSVRDISQEIQSQETRKLDALRQKMIFVGAEEQ
;
A
#
# COMPACT_ATOMS: atom_id res chain seq x y z
N MET A 1 5.33 37.67 -51.54
CA MET A 1 4.51 37.70 -50.30
C MET A 1 3.82 36.37 -49.99
N LYS A 2 3.35 35.57 -50.97
CA LYS A 2 2.65 34.28 -50.70
C LYS A 2 3.53 33.18 -50.10
N GLN A 3 4.82 33.11 -50.45
CA GLN A 3 5.72 32.06 -49.92
C GLN A 3 6.11 32.28 -48.44
N SER A 4 6.22 33.54 -48.00
CA SER A 4 6.57 33.89 -46.62
C SER A 4 5.47 33.53 -45.62
N ILE A 5 4.20 33.50 -46.06
CA ILE A 5 3.05 33.11 -45.23
C ILE A 5 3.03 31.58 -45.04
N LEU A 6 3.35 30.84 -46.11
CA LEU A 6 3.39 29.37 -46.10
C LEU A 6 4.48 28.81 -45.18
N THR A 7 5.66 29.45 -45.16
CA THR A 7 6.74 29.06 -44.25
C THR A 7 6.43 29.43 -42.78
N LEU A 8 5.75 30.57 -42.55
CA LEU A 8 5.32 30.97 -41.22
C LEU A 8 4.28 30.00 -40.64
N THR A 9 3.33 29.53 -41.45
CA THR A 9 2.33 28.53 -41.02
C THR A 9 2.94 27.17 -40.73
N LEU A 10 3.95 26.74 -41.51
CA LEU A 10 4.64 25.47 -41.30
C LEU A 10 5.46 25.48 -39.99
N MET A 11 6.15 26.60 -39.71
CA MET A 11 6.88 26.77 -38.46
C MET A 11 5.94 26.85 -37.25
N LEU A 12 4.78 27.51 -37.39
CA LEU A 12 3.80 27.61 -36.31
C LEU A 12 3.20 26.24 -35.96
N SER A 13 2.94 25.38 -36.96
CA SER A 13 2.49 24.00 -36.73
C SER A 13 3.53 23.13 -36.03
N PHE A 14 4.83 23.37 -36.26
CA PHE A 14 5.91 22.63 -35.61
C PHE A 14 6.11 23.06 -34.14
N VAL A 15 5.86 24.33 -33.84
CA VAL A 15 5.91 24.88 -32.47
C VAL A 15 4.71 24.44 -31.61
N LEU A 16 3.53 24.23 -32.22
CA LEU A 16 2.32 23.75 -31.53
C LEU A 16 2.24 22.21 -31.39
N ALA A 17 3.16 21.46 -31.99
CA ALA A 17 3.14 20.00 -32.00
C ALA A 17 3.53 19.28 -30.68
N PRO A 18 4.29 19.84 -29.71
CA PRO A 18 4.70 19.07 -28.54
C PRO A 18 3.71 19.25 -27.39
N CYS A 19 2.45 18.84 -27.56
CA CYS A 19 1.50 18.75 -26.44
C CYS A 19 0.66 17.46 -26.41
N THR A 20 0.80 16.58 -27.40
CA THR A 20 0.00 15.34 -27.48
C THR A 20 0.60 14.17 -26.69
N GLY A 21 1.74 14.35 -26.01
CA GLY A 21 2.43 13.29 -25.25
C GLY A 21 2.26 13.32 -23.72
N LEU A 22 1.57 14.30 -23.14
CA LEU A 22 1.49 14.47 -21.67
C LEU A 22 0.22 13.93 -21.02
N PHE A 23 -0.75 13.46 -21.81
CA PHE A 23 -1.95 12.82 -21.30
C PHE A 23 -1.90 11.32 -21.60
N GLU A 24 -1.14 10.58 -20.79
CA GLU A 24 -1.50 9.18 -20.58
C GLU A 24 -2.93 9.15 -20.02
N PRO A 25 -3.86 8.42 -20.65
CA PRO A 25 -5.20 8.28 -20.12
C PRO A 25 -5.11 7.65 -18.73
N ALA A 26 -5.78 8.25 -17.75
CA ALA A 26 -5.74 7.82 -16.35
C ALA A 26 -5.99 6.31 -16.15
N SER A 27 -6.68 5.66 -17.10
CA SER A 27 -6.91 4.21 -17.14
C SER A 27 -5.63 3.39 -17.35
N VAL A 28 -4.72 3.81 -18.24
CA VAL A 28 -3.46 3.10 -18.49
C VAL A 28 -2.52 3.22 -17.28
N ARG A 29 -2.54 4.39 -16.62
CA ARG A 29 -1.78 4.62 -15.38
C ARG A 29 -2.34 3.83 -14.19
N ALA A 30 -3.66 3.70 -14.10
CA ALA A 30 -4.32 2.91 -13.06
C ALA A 30 -4.05 1.40 -13.24
N GLN A 31 -4.13 0.89 -14.46
CA GLN A 31 -3.79 -0.50 -14.78
C GLN A 31 -2.31 -0.80 -14.51
N ALA A 32 -1.41 0.11 -14.87
CA ALA A 32 0.01 -0.03 -14.55
C ALA A 32 0.29 -0.02 -13.05
N MET A 33 -0.45 0.78 -12.26
CA MET A 33 -0.34 0.78 -10.79
C MET A 33 -0.88 -0.51 -10.17
N GLU A 34 -1.99 -1.04 -10.69
CA GLU A 34 -2.61 -2.29 -10.21
C GLU A 34 -1.71 -3.50 -10.52
N GLU A 35 -1.12 -3.57 -11.71
CA GLU A 35 -0.15 -4.61 -12.07
C GLU A 35 1.14 -4.54 -11.23
N LEU A 36 1.59 -3.33 -10.85
CA LEU A 36 2.73 -3.15 -9.96
C LEU A 36 2.40 -3.62 -8.54
N ASP A 37 1.22 -3.30 -8.03
CA ASP A 37 0.77 -3.71 -6.69
C ASP A 37 0.61 -5.24 -6.61
N GLU A 38 0.07 -5.89 -7.66
CA GLU A 38 -0.06 -7.34 -7.72
C GLU A 38 1.30 -8.05 -7.71
N LYS A 39 2.25 -7.61 -8.56
CA LYS A 39 3.62 -8.17 -8.60
C LYS A 39 4.37 -7.95 -7.29
N GLU A 40 4.20 -6.79 -6.65
CA GLU A 40 4.79 -6.53 -5.34
C GLU A 40 4.20 -7.45 -4.26
N LEU A 41 2.89 -7.70 -4.32
CA LEU A 41 2.20 -8.56 -3.37
C LEU A 41 2.59 -10.02 -3.53
N GLU A 42 2.78 -10.49 -4.76
CA GLU A 42 3.35 -11.82 -5.04
C GLU A 42 4.79 -11.96 -4.54
N ALA A 43 5.65 -10.98 -4.82
CA ALA A 43 7.03 -10.98 -4.33
C ALA A 43 7.10 -11.00 -2.79
N ARG A 44 6.21 -10.26 -2.11
CA ARG A 44 6.08 -10.31 -0.64
C ARG A 44 5.65 -11.69 -0.15
N LYS A 45 4.68 -12.32 -0.81
CA LYS A 45 4.22 -13.68 -0.46
C LYS A 45 5.34 -14.71 -0.63
N GLU A 46 6.07 -14.68 -1.75
CA GLU A 46 7.21 -15.56 -1.98
C GLU A 46 8.32 -15.36 -0.93
N HIS A 47 8.59 -14.10 -0.60
CA HIS A 47 9.54 -13.74 0.43
C HIS A 47 9.13 -14.30 1.80
N ASP A 48 7.87 -14.12 2.20
CA ASP A 48 7.37 -14.61 3.49
C ASP A 48 7.32 -16.14 3.56
N LYS A 49 7.02 -16.83 2.45
CA LYS A 49 7.14 -18.29 2.35
C LYS A 49 8.58 -18.73 2.61
N PHE A 50 9.54 -18.08 1.95
CA PHE A 50 10.95 -18.38 2.12
C PHE A 50 11.42 -18.19 3.57
N VAL A 51 11.03 -17.10 4.23
CA VAL A 51 11.36 -16.88 5.65
C VAL A 51 10.82 -18.00 6.55
N LYS A 52 9.59 -18.48 6.29
CA LYS A 52 9.01 -19.60 7.05
C LYS A 52 9.75 -20.91 6.82
N GLU A 53 10.15 -21.19 5.59
CA GLU A 53 10.95 -22.36 5.26
C GLU A 53 12.30 -22.34 5.99
N MET A 54 12.97 -21.19 6.01
CA MET A 54 14.24 -21.00 6.74
C MET A 54 14.09 -21.20 8.24
N GLN A 55 13.02 -20.66 8.84
CA GLN A 55 12.72 -20.89 10.25
C GLN A 55 12.45 -22.37 10.55
N THR A 56 11.74 -23.05 9.66
CA THR A 56 11.45 -24.48 9.78
C THR A 56 12.74 -25.31 9.66
N LEU A 57 13.64 -24.92 8.77
CA LEU A 57 14.95 -25.55 8.61
C LEU A 57 15.79 -25.44 9.87
N LEU A 58 15.90 -24.23 10.45
CA LEU A 58 16.65 -24.05 11.70
C LEU A 58 16.02 -24.83 12.86
N LYS A 59 14.68 -24.87 12.92
CA LYS A 59 13.98 -25.65 13.94
C LYS A 59 14.25 -27.15 13.78
N ALA A 60 14.20 -27.67 12.56
CA ALA A 60 14.53 -29.06 12.28
C ALA A 60 15.99 -29.39 12.62
N ALA A 61 16.92 -28.47 12.37
CA ALA A 61 18.32 -28.63 12.78
C ALA A 61 18.47 -28.63 14.31
N GLN A 62 17.77 -27.77 15.03
CA GLN A 62 17.73 -27.77 16.49
C GLN A 62 17.17 -29.10 17.03
N ASP A 63 16.03 -29.54 16.49
CA ASP A 63 15.37 -30.79 16.90
C ASP A 63 16.22 -32.04 16.58
N SER A 64 17.09 -31.96 15.57
CA SER A 64 18.02 -33.02 15.19
C SER A 64 19.30 -33.05 16.05
N GLY A 65 19.47 -32.09 16.97
CA GLY A 65 20.58 -32.05 17.91
C GLY A 65 21.89 -31.48 17.34
N PHE A 66 21.83 -30.67 16.27
CA PHE A 66 23.01 -29.95 15.79
C PHE A 66 23.53 -28.96 16.84
N SER A 67 24.85 -28.72 16.85
CA SER A 67 25.43 -27.73 17.75
C SER A 67 24.99 -26.32 17.36
N GLN A 68 24.99 -25.39 18.31
CA GLN A 68 24.60 -24.00 18.03
C GLN A 68 25.54 -23.32 17.04
N GLU A 69 26.81 -23.72 17.01
CA GLU A 69 27.80 -23.21 16.04
C GLU A 69 27.44 -23.69 14.63
N ASP A 70 27.17 -25.00 14.48
CA ASP A 70 26.78 -25.58 13.19
C ASP A 70 25.48 -24.97 12.64
N ILE A 71 24.51 -24.71 13.53
CA ILE A 71 23.21 -24.10 13.17
C ILE A 71 23.40 -22.66 12.65
N ARG A 72 24.35 -21.92 13.21
CA ARG A 72 24.66 -20.54 12.78
C ARG A 72 25.34 -20.50 11.42
N ASP A 73 26.13 -21.51 11.11
CA ASP A 73 26.91 -21.60 9.88
C ASP A 73 26.16 -22.28 8.72
N ILE A 74 24.89 -22.65 8.91
CA ILE A 74 24.06 -23.20 7.84
C ILE A 74 23.96 -22.20 6.69
N THR A 75 24.42 -22.62 5.51
CA THR A 75 24.38 -21.83 4.28
C THR A 75 23.49 -22.46 3.22
N ILE A 76 22.84 -21.62 2.42
CA ILE A 76 22.02 -22.04 1.29
C ILE A 76 22.39 -21.22 0.06
N THR A 77 22.47 -21.88 -1.10
CA THR A 77 22.71 -21.23 -2.38
C THR A 77 21.37 -20.94 -3.08
N ARG A 78 21.09 -19.66 -3.33
CA ARG A 78 19.89 -19.21 -4.05
C ARG A 78 20.27 -18.17 -5.09
N LYS A 79 19.85 -18.37 -6.34
CA LYS A 79 20.14 -17.45 -7.46
C LYS A 79 21.64 -17.14 -7.59
N GLY A 80 22.50 -18.13 -7.36
CA GLY A 80 23.96 -17.99 -7.40
C GLY A 80 24.59 -17.27 -6.20
N LYS A 81 23.81 -16.92 -5.17
CA LYS A 81 24.31 -16.29 -3.93
C LYS A 81 24.25 -17.28 -2.78
N THR A 82 25.35 -17.39 -2.05
CA THR A 82 25.39 -18.12 -0.77
C THR A 82 24.88 -17.21 0.33
N ILE A 83 23.89 -17.67 1.08
CA ILE A 83 23.25 -16.93 2.16
C ILE A 83 23.41 -17.76 3.44
N VAL A 84 23.95 -17.13 4.49
CA VAL A 84 23.94 -17.69 5.84
C VAL A 84 22.52 -17.53 6.39
N VAL A 85 21.88 -18.65 6.74
CA VAL A 85 20.44 -18.68 7.10
C VAL A 85 20.18 -17.88 8.37
N TRP A 86 21.07 -18.02 9.36
CA TRP A 86 20.96 -17.30 10.63
C TRP A 86 21.01 -15.78 10.44
N GLU A 87 22.05 -15.28 9.76
CA GLU A 87 22.21 -13.85 9.49
C GLU A 87 21.04 -13.28 8.69
N PHE A 88 20.54 -14.04 7.71
CA PHE A 88 19.39 -13.64 6.91
C PHE A 88 18.15 -13.43 7.77
N LEU A 89 17.83 -14.35 8.68
CA LEU A 89 16.68 -14.24 9.57
C LEU A 89 16.83 -13.08 10.57
N GLU A 90 18.05 -12.85 11.05
CA GLU A 90 18.35 -11.73 11.95
C GLU A 90 18.17 -10.37 11.24
N GLN A 91 18.65 -10.25 10.00
CA GLN A 91 18.42 -9.08 9.17
C GLN A 91 16.94 -8.86 8.86
N GLU A 92 16.18 -9.92 8.58
CA GLU A 92 14.74 -9.82 8.35
C GLU A 92 13.98 -9.32 9.58
N LYS A 93 14.35 -9.78 10.77
CA LYS A 93 13.76 -9.30 12.03
C LYS A 93 14.01 -7.79 12.20
N LEU A 94 15.23 -7.34 11.96
CA LEU A 94 15.58 -5.91 12.02
C LEU A 94 14.84 -5.09 10.96
N ARG A 95 14.64 -5.65 9.76
CA ARG A 95 13.87 -5.01 8.69
C ARG A 95 12.41 -4.83 9.10
N ARG A 96 11.78 -5.87 9.63
CA ARG A 96 10.39 -5.83 10.13
C ARG A 96 10.22 -4.80 11.24
N GLU A 97 11.12 -4.77 12.21
CA GLU A 97 11.06 -3.78 13.29
C GLU A 97 11.16 -2.34 12.76
N LYS A 98 12.03 -2.08 11.78
CA LYS A 98 12.12 -0.77 11.13
C LYS A 98 10.85 -0.42 10.36
N GLU A 99 10.22 -1.37 9.68
CA GLU A 99 8.96 -1.15 8.99
C GLU A 99 7.82 -0.87 9.97
N GLU A 100 7.74 -1.59 11.08
CA GLU A 100 6.75 -1.38 12.14
C GLU A 100 6.92 0.01 12.77
N ARG A 101 8.16 0.42 13.07
CA ARG A 101 8.48 1.78 13.53
C ARG A 101 8.08 2.85 12.51
N ARG A 102 8.20 2.59 11.21
CA ARG A 102 7.73 3.51 10.16
C ARG A 102 6.20 3.56 10.05
N ARG A 103 5.52 2.43 10.25
CA ARG A 103 4.04 2.35 10.22
C ARG A 103 3.44 3.01 11.46
N PHE A 104 4.09 2.91 12.60
CA PHE A 104 3.66 3.53 13.85
C PHE A 104 4.31 4.90 14.03
N VAL A 105 3.80 5.90 13.30
CA VAL A 105 3.88 7.29 13.74
C VAL A 105 2.48 7.64 14.23
N PRO A 106 2.22 7.72 15.55
CA PRO A 106 1.11 8.49 16.04
C PRO A 106 1.35 9.91 15.56
N ARG A 107 0.79 10.27 14.41
CA ARG A 107 0.46 11.67 14.22
C ARG A 107 -0.52 11.93 15.34
N ASP A 108 -0.11 12.72 16.32
CA ASP A 108 -1.03 13.50 17.14
C ASP A 108 -1.86 14.34 16.16
N ARG A 109 -2.83 13.70 15.51
CA ARG A 109 -3.90 14.37 14.80
C ARG A 109 -4.73 14.95 15.92
N TYR A 110 -4.35 16.15 16.34
CA TYR A 110 -5.30 17.07 16.94
C TYR A 110 -6.53 17.02 16.02
N LEU A 111 -7.68 16.61 16.60
CA LEU A 111 -8.95 16.63 15.90
C LEU A 111 -9.08 18.00 15.23
N SER A 112 -9.23 18.02 13.89
CA SER A 112 -9.42 19.31 13.23
C SER A 112 -10.77 19.88 13.66
N VAL A 113 -10.89 21.21 13.68
CA VAL A 113 -12.19 21.88 13.95
C VAL A 113 -13.30 21.31 13.06
N ARG A 114 -12.96 20.90 11.84
CA ARG A 114 -13.88 20.28 10.90
C ARG A 114 -14.36 18.91 11.36
N ASP A 115 -13.46 18.05 11.83
CA ASP A 115 -13.81 16.70 12.30
C ASP A 115 -14.70 16.78 13.57
N ILE A 116 -14.39 17.73 14.47
CA ILE A 116 -15.22 18.02 15.66
C ILE A 116 -16.61 18.52 15.22
N SER A 117 -16.66 19.45 14.27
CA SER A 117 -17.93 20.01 13.79
C SER A 117 -18.80 18.96 13.09
N GLN A 118 -18.20 18.06 12.32
CA GLN A 118 -18.91 16.96 11.66
C GLN A 118 -19.50 15.98 12.67
N GLU A 119 -18.75 15.61 13.71
CA GLU A 119 -19.25 14.74 14.77
C GLU A 119 -20.43 15.41 15.50
N ILE A 120 -20.31 16.69 15.89
CA ILE A 120 -21.39 17.45 16.55
C ILE A 120 -22.65 17.50 15.68
N GLN A 121 -22.52 17.87 14.40
CA GLN A 121 -23.63 17.92 13.47
C GLN A 121 -24.29 16.54 13.29
N SER A 122 -23.49 15.48 13.21
CA SER A 122 -24.02 14.12 13.09
C SER A 122 -24.78 13.66 14.33
N GLN A 123 -24.39 14.11 15.53
CA GLN A 123 -25.09 13.81 16.76
C GLN A 123 -26.41 14.60 16.88
N GLU A 124 -26.43 15.85 16.41
CA GLU A 124 -27.65 16.66 16.35
C GLU A 124 -28.69 16.05 15.39
N THR A 125 -28.27 15.64 14.19
CA THR A 125 -29.18 15.00 13.23
C THR A 125 -29.73 13.67 13.76
N ARG A 126 -28.88 12.84 14.38
CA ARG A 126 -29.32 11.58 15.02
C ARG A 126 -30.33 11.83 16.15
N LYS A 127 -30.15 12.87 16.96
CA LYS A 127 -31.11 13.25 18.01
C LYS A 127 -32.44 13.71 17.43
N LEU A 128 -32.41 14.48 16.34
CA LEU A 128 -33.61 14.92 15.64
C LEU A 128 -34.35 13.75 14.98
N ASP A 129 -33.64 12.81 14.36
CA ASP A 129 -34.24 11.60 13.80
C ASP A 129 -34.86 10.71 14.88
N ALA A 130 -34.19 10.56 16.04
CA ALA A 130 -34.75 9.84 17.17
C ALA A 130 -36.03 10.51 17.73
N LEU A 131 -36.07 11.85 17.77
CA LEU A 131 -37.28 12.59 18.13
C LEU A 131 -38.38 12.43 17.07
N ARG A 132 -38.04 12.49 15.79
CA ARG A 132 -38.97 12.25 14.69
C ARG A 132 -39.58 10.86 14.78
N GLN A 133 -38.77 9.84 15.01
CA GLN A 133 -39.23 8.46 15.17
C GLN A 133 -40.15 8.28 16.38
N LYS A 134 -39.90 9.00 17.49
CA LYS A 134 -40.79 9.05 18.65
C LYS A 134 -42.08 9.84 18.40
N MET A 135 -42.06 10.84 17.52
CA MET A 135 -43.22 11.65 17.15
C MET A 135 -44.09 11.01 16.05
N ILE A 136 -43.62 9.97 15.37
CA ILE A 136 -44.48 9.13 14.52
C ILE A 136 -45.40 8.35 15.47
N PHE A 137 -46.52 8.96 15.80
CA PHE A 137 -47.65 8.30 16.41
C PHE A 137 -48.20 7.34 15.36
N VAL A 138 -47.81 6.07 15.43
CA VAL A 138 -48.51 5.00 14.70
C VAL A 138 -49.90 4.96 15.32
N GLY A 139 -50.86 5.62 14.68
CA GLY A 139 -52.26 5.46 15.01
C GLY A 139 -52.55 3.97 15.00
N ALA A 140 -52.95 3.44 16.16
CA ALA A 140 -53.62 2.17 16.22
C ALA A 140 -54.91 2.33 15.40
N GLU A 141 -54.88 1.97 14.12
CA GLU A 141 -56.08 1.55 13.44
C GLU A 141 -56.49 0.22 14.09
N GLU A 142 -57.38 0.35 15.05
CA GLU A 142 -58.14 -0.74 15.64
C GLU A 142 -58.94 -1.46 14.55
N GLN A 143 -59.05 -2.78 14.71
CA GLN A 143 -59.95 -3.67 13.97
C GLN A 143 -61.42 -3.29 14.16
#